data_AF-A0A0A9XV41-F1
#
_entry.id   AF-A0A0A9XV41-F1
#
_cell.length_a   1.000
_cell.length_b   1.000
_cell.length_c   1.000
_cell.angle_alpha   90.00
_cell.angle_beta   90.00
_cell.angle_gamma   90.00
#
_symmetry.space_group_name_H-M   'P 1'
#
loop_
_entity.id
_entity.type
_entity.pdbx_description
1 polymer ?
#
loop_
_entity_poly.entity_id
_entity_poly.type
_entity_poly.pdbx_seq_one_letter_code
_entity_poly.pdbx_strand_id
1 'polypeptide(L)'
;MGRSRSRSKSPRRRHKKKHSHKRSKSTERSHKHRDKSRERSSKSRKRSRSPSSSSSTDLSSDSKMINPLKKKIFNDRKDEVERLAEMERQRRQREMEQKIVEEETAKRIEVLVNKRVEEELEKRKEEIEAEVMRRVEEAKREMQREMMLEMEKRKQQLLEEEKRREEEEVKKREALEQIMAENNKKIEEAQKKLAEERLAMVEEQRKMEEEKQKMRKEAEKRVKEEQKKILGKNNSRPKLSFSLKPLS
;
A
#
# COMPACT_ATOMS: atom_id res chain seq x y z
N MET A 1 58.42 12.55 -32.06
CA MET A 1 57.09 12.98 -32.56
C MET A 1 56.05 11.91 -32.25
N GLY A 2 54.84 12.31 -31.83
CA GLY A 2 53.60 11.50 -31.92
C GLY A 2 53.36 10.41 -30.88
N ARG A 3 52.61 10.73 -29.80
CA ARG A 3 52.04 9.79 -28.82
C ARG A 3 50.77 9.11 -29.38
N SER A 4 50.63 7.80 -29.27
CA SER A 4 49.37 7.07 -29.52
C SER A 4 48.87 6.38 -28.25
N ARG A 5 48.14 7.14 -27.42
CA ARG A 5 47.36 6.65 -26.28
C ARG A 5 45.96 6.26 -26.77
N SER A 6 45.61 4.98 -26.66
CA SER A 6 44.26 4.45 -26.82
C SER A 6 43.35 4.95 -25.69
N ARG A 7 42.59 6.01 -25.95
CA ARG A 7 41.52 6.52 -25.07
C ARG A 7 40.24 5.72 -25.33
N SER A 8 39.86 4.92 -24.33
CA SER A 8 38.51 4.38 -24.13
C SER A 8 37.48 5.53 -24.13
N LYS A 9 36.61 5.57 -25.13
CA LYS A 9 35.46 6.49 -25.19
C LYS A 9 34.29 5.85 -24.45
N SER A 10 34.05 6.27 -23.21
CA SER A 10 32.81 5.99 -22.50
C SER A 10 31.59 6.47 -23.29
N PRO A 11 30.47 5.72 -23.32
CA PRO A 11 29.28 6.14 -24.04
C PRO A 11 28.66 7.39 -23.41
N ARG A 12 28.42 8.40 -24.25
CA ARG A 12 27.71 9.64 -23.91
C ARG A 12 26.32 9.34 -23.34
N ARG A 13 26.07 9.73 -22.09
CA ARG A 13 24.73 9.83 -21.50
C ARG A 13 23.87 10.80 -22.32
N ARG A 14 22.97 10.27 -23.15
CA ARG A 14 21.89 11.04 -23.77
C ARG A 14 20.80 11.29 -22.72
N HIS A 15 20.70 12.52 -22.23
CA HIS A 15 19.52 12.98 -21.50
C HIS A 15 18.32 12.96 -22.45
N LYS A 16 17.45 11.96 -22.35
CA LYS A 16 16.11 12.02 -22.95
C LYS A 16 15.20 12.82 -22.02
N LYS A 17 14.94 14.08 -22.39
CA LYS A 17 13.76 14.79 -21.93
C LYS A 17 12.54 14.08 -22.52
N LYS A 18 11.74 13.44 -21.67
CA LYS A 18 10.35 13.08 -22.00
C LYS A 18 9.43 13.86 -21.08
N HIS A 19 8.72 14.80 -21.69
CA HIS A 19 7.48 15.37 -21.17
C HIS A 19 6.55 14.23 -20.76
N SER A 20 6.20 14.15 -19.49
CA SER A 20 4.96 13.51 -19.06
C SER A 20 4.10 14.56 -18.37
N HIS A 21 3.06 15.00 -19.07
CA HIS A 21 1.92 15.66 -18.47
C HIS A 21 1.28 14.69 -17.47
N LYS A 22 1.36 15.00 -16.18
CA LYS A 22 0.30 14.67 -15.22
C LYS A 22 0.02 15.89 -14.34
N ARG A 23 -0.91 16.70 -14.86
CA ARG A 23 -1.59 17.78 -14.15
C ARG A 23 -2.62 17.14 -13.23
N SER A 24 -2.19 16.69 -12.05
CA SER A 24 -3.11 16.30 -10.97
C SER A 24 -3.47 17.56 -10.19
N LYS A 25 -4.50 18.25 -10.68
CA LYS A 25 -5.19 19.33 -9.97
C LYS A 25 -6.09 18.68 -8.92
N SER A 26 -5.53 18.30 -7.78
CA SER A 26 -6.31 17.98 -6.58
C SER A 26 -6.72 19.29 -5.92
N THR A 27 -7.86 19.78 -6.41
CA THR A 27 -8.87 20.48 -5.62
C THR A 27 -9.07 19.70 -4.32
N GLU A 28 -8.87 20.33 -3.16
CA GLU A 28 -9.71 20.25 -1.95
C GLU A 28 -9.01 21.10 -0.87
N ARG A 29 -9.35 22.39 -0.87
CA ARG A 29 -9.13 23.29 0.27
C ARG A 29 -10.09 22.85 1.36
N SER A 30 -9.62 22.20 2.41
CA SER A 30 -10.42 21.95 3.61
C SER A 30 -10.52 23.22 4.45
N HIS A 31 -11.39 24.14 4.00
CA HIS A 31 -11.97 25.13 4.87
C HIS A 31 -12.86 24.42 5.89
N LYS A 32 -12.49 24.48 7.18
CA LYS A 32 -13.37 24.12 8.29
C LYS A 32 -13.54 25.33 9.20
N HIS A 33 -14.01 26.43 8.63
CA HIS A 33 -14.73 27.44 9.40
C HIS A 33 -16.15 26.93 9.61
N ARG A 34 -16.49 26.72 10.87
CA ARG A 34 -17.80 26.28 11.32
C ARG A 34 -18.75 27.47 11.19
N ASP A 35 -19.58 27.44 10.17
CA ASP A 35 -20.78 28.27 10.05
C ASP A 35 -21.74 27.93 11.19
N LYS A 36 -22.16 28.94 11.97
CA LYS A 36 -23.53 28.99 12.47
C LYS A 36 -24.01 30.42 12.70
N SER A 37 -24.96 30.78 11.84
CA SER A 37 -26.01 31.82 11.92
C SER A 37 -25.56 33.28 12.02
N ARG A 38 -25.64 34.05 10.93
CA ARG A 38 -26.85 34.79 10.47
C ARG A 38 -27.51 35.56 11.62
N GLU A 39 -27.36 36.88 11.62
CA GLU A 39 -28.46 37.74 11.18
C GLU A 39 -27.94 38.97 10.43
N ARG A 40 -28.58 39.20 9.28
CA ARG A 40 -28.46 40.39 8.45
C ARG A 40 -29.48 41.40 8.98
N SER A 41 -29.07 42.63 9.21
CA SER A 41 -29.98 43.77 9.01
C SER A 41 -29.19 44.99 8.59
N SER A 42 -28.91 45.05 7.28
CA SER A 42 -28.67 46.29 6.58
C SER A 42 -30.01 46.96 6.32
N LYS A 43 -30.35 47.99 7.11
CA LYS A 43 -31.37 48.96 6.73
C LYS A 43 -30.75 50.34 6.64
N SER A 44 -30.39 50.68 5.42
CA SER A 44 -30.18 52.06 5.02
C SER A 44 -31.50 52.83 5.18
N ARG A 45 -31.45 53.95 5.89
CA ARG A 45 -32.29 55.13 5.59
C ARG A 45 -31.72 56.36 6.28
N LYS A 46 -31.01 57.13 5.44
CA LYS A 46 -30.98 58.59 5.38
C LYS A 46 -31.66 59.31 6.56
N ARG A 47 -30.88 60.04 7.35
CA ARG A 47 -31.17 61.45 7.64
C ARG A 47 -29.94 62.14 8.20
N SER A 48 -29.33 62.94 7.34
CA SER A 48 -28.57 64.12 7.72
C SER A 48 -29.39 64.98 8.68
N ARG A 49 -28.74 65.48 9.73
CA ARG A 49 -28.92 66.83 10.28
C ARG A 49 -27.90 67.07 11.41
N SER A 50 -27.00 68.00 11.14
CA SER A 50 -26.16 68.70 12.10
C SER A 50 -26.98 69.25 13.28
N PRO A 51 -26.43 69.35 14.50
CA PRO A 51 -26.92 70.28 15.50
C PRO A 51 -26.15 71.59 15.34
N SER A 52 -26.51 72.37 14.33
CA SER A 52 -26.07 73.76 14.24
C SER A 52 -27.22 74.66 14.67
N SER A 53 -26.92 75.42 15.72
CA SER A 53 -27.36 76.78 16.02
C SER A 53 -28.83 77.07 16.34
N SER A 54 -28.96 77.83 17.43
CA SER A 54 -29.88 78.95 17.62
C SER A 54 -31.38 78.66 17.68
N SER A 55 -31.88 78.50 18.91
CA SER A 55 -33.16 79.06 19.31
C SER A 55 -32.90 80.27 20.20
N SER A 56 -32.55 81.37 19.55
CA SER A 56 -32.69 82.72 20.07
C SER A 56 -34.18 83.02 20.26
N THR A 57 -34.65 82.99 21.50
CA THR A 57 -35.81 83.82 21.89
C THR A 57 -35.27 85.11 22.43
N ASP A 58 -35.12 86.04 21.49
CA ASP A 58 -35.11 87.46 21.70
C ASP A 58 -36.47 87.85 22.30
N LEU A 59 -36.51 88.04 23.61
CA LEU A 59 -37.55 88.85 24.26
C LEU A 59 -36.81 89.95 25.00
N SER A 60 -36.47 90.97 24.21
CA SER A 60 -36.73 92.38 24.48
C SER A 60 -36.69 92.77 25.95
N SER A 61 -35.66 93.57 26.26
CA SER A 61 -35.61 94.47 27.40
C SER A 61 -36.95 95.20 27.57
N ASP A 62 -37.76 94.73 28.51
CA ASP A 62 -38.76 95.58 29.17
C ASP A 62 -38.47 95.56 30.67
N SER A 63 -37.76 96.62 31.10
CA SER A 63 -37.47 96.95 32.49
C SER A 63 -38.77 97.03 33.30
N LYS A 64 -39.22 95.90 33.84
CA LYS A 64 -40.36 95.85 34.76
C LYS A 64 -40.04 94.88 35.89
N MET A 65 -39.43 95.45 36.94
CA MET A 65 -39.52 95.02 38.33
C MET A 65 -39.60 93.49 38.51
N ILE A 66 -38.44 92.80 38.48
CA ILE A 66 -38.38 91.43 39.00
C ILE A 66 -38.68 91.52 40.48
N ASN A 67 -39.91 91.14 40.85
CA ASN A 67 -40.34 91.00 42.24
C ASN A 67 -39.25 90.24 43.01
N PRO A 68 -38.67 90.81 44.08
CA PRO A 68 -37.65 90.15 44.90
C PRO A 68 -38.14 88.79 45.44
N LEU A 69 -39.46 88.59 45.53
CA LEU A 69 -40.09 87.31 45.85
C LEU A 69 -39.85 86.21 44.81
N LYS A 70 -39.90 86.49 43.49
CA LYS A 70 -39.70 85.43 42.47
C LYS A 70 -38.24 84.98 42.39
N LYS A 71 -37.29 85.88 42.63
CA LYS A 71 -35.85 85.57 42.68
C LYS A 71 -35.47 84.79 43.93
N LYS A 72 -36.10 85.10 45.08
CA LYS A 72 -36.02 84.27 46.30
C LYS A 72 -36.59 82.87 46.07
N ILE A 73 -37.81 82.73 45.53
CA ILE A 73 -38.40 81.40 45.26
C ILE A 73 -37.54 80.56 44.30
N PHE A 74 -36.89 81.17 43.30
CA PHE A 74 -36.00 80.46 42.38
C PHE A 74 -34.67 80.07 43.02
N ASN A 75 -34.12 80.89 43.92
CA ASN A 75 -32.93 80.56 44.71
C ASN A 75 -33.27 79.51 45.78
N ASP A 76 -34.37 79.63 46.52
CA ASP A 76 -34.82 78.64 47.51
C ASP A 76 -35.06 77.27 46.84
N ARG A 77 -35.65 77.25 45.63
CA ARG A 77 -35.76 76.01 44.84
C ARG A 77 -34.41 75.47 44.38
N LYS A 78 -33.44 76.34 44.06
CA LYS A 78 -32.08 75.90 43.70
C LYS A 78 -31.34 75.35 44.91
N ASP A 79 -31.47 75.99 46.07
CA ASP A 79 -30.87 75.57 47.34
C ASP A 79 -31.50 74.25 47.81
N GLU A 80 -32.80 74.04 47.60
CA GLU A 80 -33.48 72.77 47.90
C GLU A 80 -33.10 71.66 46.89
N VAL A 81 -32.95 71.98 45.60
CA VAL A 81 -32.43 71.05 44.60
C VAL A 81 -30.96 70.72 44.86
N GLU A 82 -30.16 71.68 45.33
CA GLU A 82 -28.75 71.48 45.69
C GLU A 82 -28.62 70.61 46.95
N ARG A 83 -29.48 70.83 47.95
CA ARG A 83 -29.58 69.96 49.14
C ARG A 83 -30.03 68.53 48.79
N LEU A 84 -30.98 68.38 47.87
CA LEU A 84 -31.41 67.08 47.37
C LEU A 84 -30.30 66.40 46.55
N ALA A 85 -29.55 67.15 45.74
CA ALA A 85 -28.41 66.65 44.98
C ALA A 85 -27.23 66.27 45.90
N GLU A 86 -27.03 66.99 47.01
CA GLU A 86 -26.04 66.65 48.03
C GLU A 86 -26.41 65.35 48.77
N MET A 87 -27.67 65.19 49.15
CA MET A 87 -28.20 63.93 49.70
C MET A 87 -28.09 62.77 48.70
N GLU A 88 -28.30 63.03 47.40
CA GLU A 88 -28.12 62.04 46.34
C GLU A 88 -26.65 61.66 46.14
N ARG A 89 -25.71 62.61 46.23
CA ARG A 89 -24.27 62.34 46.20
C ARG A 89 -23.82 61.51 47.40
N GLN A 90 -24.29 61.83 48.61
CA GLN A 90 -24.01 61.03 49.80
C GLN A 90 -24.57 59.61 49.67
N ARG A 91 -25.77 59.45 49.10
CA ARG A 91 -26.34 58.13 48.80
C ARG A 91 -25.47 57.35 47.82
N ARG A 92 -25.02 57.97 46.72
CA ARG A 92 -24.13 57.33 45.74
C ARG A 92 -22.77 56.96 46.35
N GLN A 93 -22.22 57.76 47.26
CA GLN A 93 -20.98 57.43 47.98
C GLN A 93 -21.16 56.19 48.85
N ARG A 94 -22.24 56.13 49.65
CA ARG A 94 -22.56 54.95 50.47
C ARG A 94 -22.80 53.71 49.62
N GLU A 95 -23.48 53.84 48.47
CA GLU A 95 -23.70 52.72 47.54
C GLU A 95 -22.39 52.23 46.91
N MET A 96 -21.44 53.12 46.60
CA MET A 96 -20.12 52.73 46.09
C MET A 96 -19.27 52.06 47.16
N GLU A 97 -19.28 52.59 48.38
CA GLU A 97 -18.60 51.98 49.53
C GLU A 97 -19.18 50.60 49.85
N GLN A 98 -20.50 50.45 49.85
CA GLN A 98 -21.18 49.17 50.03
C GLN A 98 -20.79 48.17 48.94
N LYS A 99 -20.76 48.59 47.67
CA LYS A 99 -20.31 47.72 46.57
C LYS A 99 -18.86 47.27 46.73
N ILE A 100 -17.96 48.14 47.16
CA ILE A 100 -16.56 47.77 47.42
C ILE A 100 -16.47 46.73 48.53
N VAL A 101 -17.24 46.89 49.61
CA VAL A 101 -17.30 45.91 50.71
C VAL A 101 -17.92 44.58 50.25
N GLU A 102 -18.98 44.62 49.45
CA GLU A 102 -19.59 43.42 48.85
C GLU A 102 -18.63 42.69 47.91
N GLU A 103 -17.87 43.41 47.08
CA GLU A 103 -16.85 42.83 46.23
C GLU A 103 -15.69 42.23 47.02
N GLU A 104 -15.23 42.91 48.08
CA GLU A 104 -14.18 42.39 48.96
C GLU A 104 -14.63 41.14 49.71
N THR A 105 -15.87 41.11 50.18
CA THR A 105 -16.44 39.93 50.85
C THR A 105 -16.67 38.79 49.88
N ALA A 106 -17.15 39.06 48.66
CA ALA A 106 -17.27 38.05 47.60
C ALA A 106 -15.90 37.45 47.24
N LYS A 107 -14.85 38.27 47.11
CA LYS A 107 -13.47 37.81 46.87
C LYS A 107 -12.95 36.94 48.02
N ARG A 108 -13.24 37.28 49.27
CA ARG A 108 -12.84 36.45 50.43
C ARG A 108 -13.55 35.09 50.42
N ILE A 109 -14.84 35.07 50.09
CA ILE A 109 -15.62 33.84 49.96
C ILE A 109 -15.06 32.99 48.81
N GLU A 110 -14.79 33.58 47.65
CA GLU A 110 -14.20 32.91 46.50
C GLU A 110 -12.86 32.24 46.86
N VAL A 111 -11.96 32.95 47.55
CA VAL A 111 -10.68 32.38 47.98
C VAL A 111 -10.87 31.21 48.94
N LEU A 112 -11.80 31.29 49.90
CA LEU A 112 -12.07 30.19 50.82
C LEU A 112 -12.68 28.97 50.13
N VAL A 113 -13.57 29.21 49.16
CA VAL A 113 -14.17 28.15 48.34
C VAL A 113 -13.10 27.49 47.47
N ASN A 114 -12.28 28.27 46.77
CA ASN A 114 -11.21 27.76 45.92
C ASN A 114 -10.21 26.93 46.74
N LYS A 115 -9.78 27.41 47.90
CA LYS A 115 -8.90 26.65 48.80
C LYS A 115 -9.52 25.32 49.23
N ARG A 116 -10.79 25.31 49.63
CA ARG A 116 -11.47 24.08 50.03
C ARG A 116 -11.62 23.10 48.87
N VAL A 117 -11.92 23.60 47.67
CA VAL A 117 -12.00 22.78 46.46
C VAL A 117 -10.63 22.23 46.06
N GLU A 118 -9.58 23.04 46.14
CA GLU A 118 -8.20 22.61 45.89
C GLU A 118 -7.78 21.51 46.86
N GLU A 119 -8.03 21.64 48.16
CA GLU A 119 -7.75 20.60 49.15
C GLU A 119 -8.54 19.31 48.91
N GLU A 120 -9.81 19.41 48.48
CA GLU A 120 -10.63 18.24 48.12
C GLU A 120 -10.15 17.57 46.83
N LEU A 121 -9.72 18.36 45.84
CA LEU A 121 -9.15 17.85 44.60
C LEU A 121 -7.77 17.24 44.85
N GLU A 122 -6.93 17.83 45.69
CA GLU A 122 -5.59 17.33 46.00
C GLU A 122 -5.65 15.95 46.66
N LYS A 123 -6.59 15.73 47.59
CA LYS A 123 -6.85 14.40 48.18
C LYS A 123 -7.28 13.36 47.16
N ARG A 124 -8.07 13.75 46.16
CA ARG A 124 -8.54 12.85 45.08
C ARG A 124 -7.60 12.79 43.89
N LYS A 125 -6.58 13.67 43.83
CA LYS A 125 -5.69 13.82 42.68
C LYS A 125 -4.88 12.56 42.48
N GLU A 126 -4.33 11.99 43.55
CA GLU A 126 -3.55 10.76 43.49
C GLU A 126 -4.40 9.57 43.00
N GLU A 127 -5.65 9.47 43.47
CA GLU A 127 -6.60 8.42 43.02
C GLU A 127 -6.95 8.59 41.54
N ILE A 128 -7.27 9.82 41.12
CA ILE A 128 -7.59 10.16 39.72
C ILE A 128 -6.38 9.92 38.83
N GLU A 129 -5.18 10.35 39.24
CA GLU A 129 -3.95 10.16 38.49
C GLU A 129 -3.62 8.68 38.34
N ALA A 130 -3.76 7.88 39.41
CA ALA A 130 -3.56 6.44 39.36
C ALA A 130 -4.55 5.76 38.39
N GLU A 131 -5.83 6.15 38.40
CA GLU A 131 -6.82 5.60 37.48
C GLU A 131 -6.54 6.00 36.03
N VAL A 132 -6.20 7.26 35.78
CA VAL A 132 -5.81 7.75 34.45
C VAL A 132 -4.59 6.99 33.94
N MET A 133 -3.57 6.82 34.78
CA MET A 133 -2.37 6.04 34.44
C MET A 133 -2.73 4.59 34.12
N ARG A 134 -3.63 3.96 34.91
CA ARG A 134 -4.07 2.60 34.65
C ARG A 134 -4.76 2.47 33.29
N ARG A 135 -5.67 3.39 32.95
CA ARG A 135 -6.36 3.40 31.65
C ARG A 135 -5.40 3.65 30.48
N VAL A 136 -4.42 4.54 30.66
CA VAL A 136 -3.38 4.80 29.65
C VAL A 136 -2.49 3.58 29.45
N GLU A 137 -2.10 2.89 30.53
CA GLU A 137 -1.34 1.66 30.44
C GLU A 137 -2.14 0.53 29.78
N GLU A 138 -3.40 0.36 30.13
CA GLU A 138 -4.30 -0.61 29.50
C GLU A 138 -4.41 -0.34 27.99
N ALA A 139 -4.68 0.91 27.59
CA ALA A 139 -4.73 1.31 26.19
C ALA A 139 -3.39 1.09 25.46
N LYS A 140 -2.26 1.39 26.11
CA LYS A 140 -0.92 1.14 25.56
C LYS A 140 -0.66 -0.35 25.38
N ARG A 141 -1.04 -1.19 26.35
CA ARG A 141 -0.88 -2.65 26.26
C ARG A 141 -1.75 -3.24 25.17
N GLU A 142 -2.97 -2.74 25.00
CA GLU A 142 -3.86 -3.16 23.92
C GLU A 142 -3.29 -2.80 22.55
N MET A 143 -2.88 -1.55 22.36
CA MET A 143 -2.21 -1.09 21.15
C MET A 143 -0.93 -1.91 20.86
N GLN A 144 -0.10 -2.17 21.86
CA GLN A 144 1.10 -2.99 21.71
C GLN A 144 0.78 -4.43 21.30
N ARG A 145 -0.26 -5.02 21.89
CA ARG A 145 -0.70 -6.38 21.55
C ARG A 145 -1.19 -6.45 20.10
N GLU A 146 -2.04 -5.51 19.70
CA GLU A 146 -2.53 -5.44 18.31
C GLU A 146 -1.39 -5.24 17.32
N MET A 147 -0.44 -4.36 17.63
CA MET A 147 0.75 -4.14 16.80
C MET A 147 1.60 -5.41 16.67
N MET A 148 1.82 -6.14 17.78
CA MET A 148 2.56 -7.41 17.74
C MET A 148 1.84 -8.48 16.93
N LEU A 149 0.53 -8.62 17.10
CA LEU A 149 -0.30 -9.56 16.32
C LEU A 149 -0.28 -9.22 14.83
N GLU A 150 -0.35 -7.93 14.47
CA GLU A 150 -0.26 -7.50 13.08
C GLU A 150 1.11 -7.81 12.48
N MET A 151 2.20 -7.58 13.24
CA MET A 151 3.56 -7.90 12.81
C MET A 151 3.77 -9.41 12.63
N GLU A 152 3.27 -10.23 13.54
CA GLU A 152 3.32 -11.70 13.43
C GLU A 152 2.52 -12.19 12.22
N LYS A 153 1.32 -11.65 11.99
CA LYS A 153 0.50 -11.98 10.83
C LYS A 153 1.20 -11.63 9.51
N ARG A 154 1.82 -10.44 9.43
CA ARG A 154 2.62 -10.04 8.26
C ARG A 154 3.81 -10.98 8.04
N LYS A 155 4.51 -11.37 9.11
CA LYS A 155 5.61 -12.33 9.02
C LYS A 155 5.13 -13.70 8.52
N GLN A 156 4.01 -14.19 9.04
CA GLN A 156 3.41 -15.46 8.60
C GLN A 156 3.01 -15.41 7.13
N GLN A 157 2.39 -14.31 6.68
CA GLN A 157 2.03 -14.12 5.27
C GLN A 157 3.25 -14.13 4.35
N LEU A 158 4.35 -13.47 4.75
CA LEU A 158 5.60 -13.49 3.97
C LEU A 158 6.19 -14.89 3.89
N LEU A 159 6.21 -15.63 5.00
CA LEU A 159 6.71 -17.01 5.02
C LEU A 159 5.82 -17.95 4.19
N GLU A 160 4.51 -17.77 4.23
CA GLU A 160 3.57 -18.55 3.42
C GLU A 160 3.71 -18.23 1.92
N GLU A 161 3.90 -16.96 1.57
CA GLU A 161 4.17 -16.55 0.20
C GLU A 161 5.51 -17.11 -0.31
N GLU A 162 6.56 -17.08 0.53
CA GLU A 162 7.86 -17.67 0.21
C GLU A 162 7.75 -19.19 0.01
N LYS A 163 7.09 -19.91 0.92
CA LYS A 163 6.83 -21.34 0.79
C LYS A 163 6.04 -21.66 -0.49
N ARG A 164 5.00 -20.88 -0.78
CA ARG A 164 4.22 -21.07 -2.00
C ARG A 164 5.08 -20.89 -3.25
N ARG A 165 5.95 -19.87 -3.27
CA ARG A 165 6.88 -19.65 -4.39
C ARG A 165 7.87 -20.81 -4.50
N GLU A 166 8.40 -21.30 -3.39
CA GLU A 166 9.29 -22.46 -3.37
C GLU A 166 8.60 -23.72 -3.91
N GLU A 167 7.38 -24.02 -3.46
CA GLU A 167 6.59 -25.15 -3.97
C GLU A 167 6.29 -25.02 -5.47
N GLU A 168 5.97 -23.81 -5.96
CA GLU A 168 5.78 -23.56 -7.38
C GLU A 168 7.07 -23.79 -8.18
N GLU A 169 8.23 -23.40 -7.65
CA GLU A 169 9.54 -23.66 -8.29
C GLU A 169 9.91 -25.15 -8.26
N VAL A 170 9.65 -25.85 -7.17
CA VAL A 170 9.85 -27.31 -7.07
C VAL A 170 8.97 -28.02 -8.10
N LYS A 171 7.67 -27.69 -8.19
CA LYS A 171 6.76 -28.26 -9.19
C LYS A 171 7.24 -28.01 -10.62
N LYS A 172 7.77 -26.81 -10.92
CA LYS A 172 8.35 -26.52 -12.24
C LYS A 172 9.59 -27.37 -12.51
N ARG A 173 10.47 -27.55 -11.51
CA ARG A 173 11.67 -28.39 -11.64
C ARG A 173 11.30 -29.85 -11.86
N GLU A 174 10.37 -30.38 -11.08
CA GLU A 174 9.86 -31.74 -11.23
C GLU A 174 9.21 -31.95 -12.61
N ALA A 175 8.41 -30.99 -13.08
CA ALA A 175 7.81 -31.06 -14.41
C ALA A 175 8.88 -31.05 -15.52
N LEU A 176 9.93 -30.22 -15.39
CA LEU A 176 11.05 -30.21 -16.33
C LEU A 176 11.85 -31.52 -16.27
N GLU A 177 12.09 -32.06 -15.08
CA GLU A 177 12.78 -33.33 -14.90
C GLU A 177 12.00 -34.49 -15.52
N GLN A 178 10.68 -34.52 -15.35
CA GLN A 178 9.80 -35.50 -16.01
C GLN A 178 9.90 -35.41 -17.53
N ILE A 179 9.84 -34.20 -18.11
CA ILE A 179 9.99 -34.00 -19.56
C ILE A 179 11.37 -34.48 -20.04
N MET A 180 12.43 -34.16 -19.30
CA MET A 180 13.79 -34.60 -19.63
C MET A 180 13.93 -36.12 -19.55
N ALA A 181 13.36 -36.74 -18.51
CA ALA A 181 13.36 -38.19 -18.35
C ALA A 181 12.58 -38.90 -19.47
N GLU A 182 11.42 -38.38 -19.86
CA GLU A 182 10.66 -38.93 -21.00
C GLU A 182 11.40 -38.79 -22.33
N ASN A 183 12.07 -37.64 -22.56
CA ASN A 183 12.88 -37.45 -23.75
C ASN A 183 14.09 -38.40 -23.77
N ASN A 184 14.78 -38.56 -22.64
CA ASN A 184 15.88 -39.50 -22.52
C ASN A 184 15.41 -40.95 -22.76
N LYS A 185 14.27 -41.36 -22.21
CA LYS A 185 13.67 -42.67 -22.48
C LYS A 185 13.38 -42.87 -23.97
N LYS A 186 12.81 -41.87 -24.64
CA LYS A 186 12.56 -41.95 -26.10
C LYS A 186 13.86 -42.08 -26.90
N ILE A 187 14.92 -41.39 -26.49
CA ILE A 187 16.24 -41.49 -27.12
C ILE A 187 16.82 -42.89 -26.90
N GLU A 188 16.80 -43.40 -25.67
CA GLU A 188 17.28 -44.73 -25.33
C GLU A 188 16.51 -45.83 -26.08
N GLU A 189 15.18 -45.73 -26.15
CA GLU A 189 14.35 -46.66 -26.92
C GLU A 189 14.66 -46.61 -28.41
N ALA A 190 14.85 -45.42 -28.98
CA ALA A 190 15.24 -45.27 -30.37
C ALA A 190 16.64 -45.86 -30.64
N GLN A 191 17.61 -45.61 -29.77
CA GLN A 191 18.94 -46.20 -29.85
C GLN A 191 18.91 -47.72 -29.72
N LYS A 192 18.10 -48.24 -28.80
CA LYS A 192 17.91 -49.68 -28.59
C LYS A 192 17.30 -50.34 -29.84
N LYS A 193 16.28 -49.73 -30.45
CA LYS A 193 15.69 -50.21 -31.70
C LYS A 193 16.69 -50.22 -32.85
N LEU A 194 17.48 -49.16 -33.01
CA LEU A 194 18.53 -49.10 -34.03
C LEU A 194 19.63 -50.15 -33.79
N ALA A 195 19.99 -50.41 -32.53
CA ALA A 195 20.95 -51.45 -32.18
C ALA A 195 20.39 -52.86 -32.46
N GLU A 196 19.11 -53.09 -32.14
CA GLU A 196 18.41 -54.35 -32.42
C GLU A 196 18.31 -54.60 -33.93
N GLU A 197 17.96 -53.59 -34.72
CA GLU A 197 17.91 -53.70 -36.19
C GLU A 197 19.30 -53.99 -36.79
N ARG A 198 20.36 -53.33 -36.29
CA ARG A 198 21.74 -53.62 -36.71
C ARG A 198 22.15 -55.06 -36.37
N LEU A 199 21.79 -55.55 -35.19
CA LEU A 199 22.07 -56.93 -34.80
C LEU A 199 21.29 -57.93 -35.67
N ALA A 200 20.02 -57.67 -35.96
CA ALA A 200 19.19 -58.49 -36.83
C ALA A 200 19.77 -58.58 -38.26
N MET A 201 20.24 -57.46 -38.81
CA MET A 201 20.90 -57.44 -40.12
C MET A 201 22.18 -58.30 -40.14
N VAL A 202 23.00 -58.25 -39.08
CA VAL A 202 24.21 -59.08 -38.96
C VAL A 202 23.85 -60.56 -38.81
N GLU A 203 22.81 -60.90 -38.05
CA GLU A 203 22.32 -62.27 -37.94
C GLU A 203 21.78 -62.80 -39.27
N GLU A 204 21.05 -61.98 -40.03
CA GLU A 204 20.57 -62.33 -41.36
C GLU A 204 21.73 -62.58 -42.32
N GLN A 205 22.73 -61.68 -42.35
CA GLN A 205 23.94 -61.88 -43.14
C GLN A 205 24.65 -63.19 -42.76
N ARG A 206 24.76 -63.49 -41.46
CA ARG A 206 25.34 -64.74 -40.98
C ARG A 206 24.56 -65.97 -41.45
N LYS A 207 23.22 -65.93 -41.43
CA LYS A 207 22.36 -67.02 -41.95
C LYS A 207 22.54 -67.20 -43.45
N MET A 208 22.54 -66.11 -44.21
CA MET A 208 22.75 -66.13 -45.66
C MET A 208 24.13 -66.71 -46.02
N GLU A 209 25.17 -66.36 -45.26
CA GLU A 209 26.51 -66.94 -45.43
C GLU A 209 26.54 -68.43 -45.07
N GLU A 210 25.87 -68.84 -44.00
CA GLU A 210 25.75 -70.25 -43.61
C GLU A 210 25.02 -71.07 -44.69
N GLU A 211 23.93 -70.54 -45.25
CA GLU A 211 23.20 -71.15 -46.36
C GLU A 211 24.06 -71.22 -47.63
N LYS A 212 24.76 -70.14 -48.00
CA LYS A 212 25.72 -70.14 -49.12
C LYS A 212 26.81 -71.19 -48.93
N GLN A 213 27.35 -71.32 -47.72
CA GLN A 213 28.35 -72.36 -47.43
C GLN A 213 27.76 -73.77 -47.52
N LYS A 214 26.53 -74.00 -47.07
CA LYS A 214 25.82 -75.28 -47.22
C LYS A 214 25.61 -75.62 -48.71
N MET A 215 25.09 -74.68 -49.48
CA MET A 215 24.90 -74.84 -50.93
C MET A 215 26.22 -75.12 -51.66
N ARG A 216 27.30 -74.44 -51.28
CA ARG A 216 28.64 -74.69 -51.84
C ARG A 216 29.15 -76.10 -51.51
N LYS A 217 29.00 -76.53 -50.25
CA LYS A 217 29.36 -77.91 -49.82
C LYS A 217 28.51 -78.95 -50.54
N GLU A 218 27.22 -78.70 -50.76
CA GLU A 218 26.33 -79.60 -51.48
C GLU A 218 26.69 -79.67 -52.97
N ALA A 219 26.94 -78.53 -53.62
CA ALA A 219 27.40 -78.50 -55.01
C ALA A 219 28.74 -79.22 -55.18
N GLU A 220 29.70 -79.03 -54.27
CA GLU A 220 30.98 -79.75 -54.30
C GLU A 220 30.79 -81.27 -54.12
N LYS A 221 29.86 -81.70 -53.27
CA LYS A 221 29.47 -83.11 -53.14
C LYS A 221 28.88 -83.65 -54.44
N ARG A 222 27.94 -82.93 -55.07
CA ARG A 222 27.34 -83.31 -56.35
C ARG A 222 28.40 -83.43 -57.46
N VAL A 223 29.31 -82.46 -57.58
CA VAL A 223 30.41 -82.53 -58.56
C VAL A 223 31.32 -83.73 -58.28
N LYS A 224 31.64 -84.03 -57.01
CA LYS A 224 32.42 -85.24 -56.66
C LYS A 224 31.67 -86.53 -57.00
N GLU A 225 30.35 -86.57 -56.79
CA GLU A 225 29.50 -87.72 -57.16
C GLU A 225 29.41 -87.89 -58.68
N GLU A 226 29.22 -86.80 -59.43
CA GLU A 226 29.24 -86.79 -60.90
C GLU A 226 30.60 -87.22 -61.45
N GLN A 227 31.71 -86.70 -60.89
CA GLN A 227 33.05 -87.16 -61.23
C GLN A 227 33.22 -88.66 -60.95
N LYS A 228 32.74 -89.17 -59.80
CA LYS A 228 32.76 -90.61 -59.52
C LYS A 228 31.93 -91.43 -60.52
N LYS A 229 30.80 -90.89 -60.98
CA LYS A 229 29.93 -91.51 -61.99
C LYS A 229 30.60 -91.57 -63.37
N ILE A 230 31.27 -90.50 -63.79
CA ILE A 230 32.00 -90.41 -65.06
C ILE A 230 33.27 -91.28 -65.02
N LEU A 231 34.02 -91.25 -63.92
CA LEU A 231 35.26 -92.01 -63.76
C LEU A 231 35.02 -93.51 -63.50
N GLY A 232 33.77 -93.96 -63.36
CA GLY A 232 33.41 -95.37 -63.17
C GLY A 232 33.86 -96.00 -61.85
N LYS A 233 34.28 -95.19 -60.87
CA LYS A 233 34.64 -95.67 -59.53
C LYS A 233 33.36 -96.13 -58.81
N ASN A 234 33.42 -97.28 -58.13
CA ASN A 234 32.30 -97.95 -57.43
C ASN A 234 31.18 -98.51 -58.34
N ASN A 235 31.51 -99.19 -59.44
CA ASN A 235 30.53 -99.91 -60.30
C ASN A 235 29.36 -99.06 -60.83
N SER A 236 29.52 -97.73 -60.90
CA SER A 236 28.43 -96.81 -61.29
C SER A 236 28.11 -96.82 -62.79
N ARG A 237 28.98 -97.39 -63.63
CA ARG A 237 28.78 -97.54 -65.07
C ARG A 237 27.97 -98.81 -65.34
N PRO A 238 26.72 -98.70 -65.84
CA PRO A 238 25.90 -99.87 -66.13
C PRO A 238 26.60 -100.76 -67.15
N LYS A 239 26.67 -102.07 -66.87
CA LYS A 239 27.26 -103.04 -67.80
C LYS A 239 26.37 -103.13 -69.03
N LEU A 240 26.79 -102.49 -70.12
CA LEU A 240 26.17 -102.62 -71.44
C LEU A 240 26.49 -104.02 -71.97
N SER A 241 25.52 -104.92 -71.94
CA SER A 241 25.58 -106.20 -72.63
C SER A 241 25.23 -105.96 -74.11
N PHE A 242 26.24 -105.85 -74.97
CA PHE A 242 26.03 -105.82 -76.41
C PHE A 242 25.91 -107.26 -76.93
N SER A 243 24.71 -107.66 -77.37
CA SER A 243 24.54 -108.87 -78.17
C SER A 243 24.99 -108.57 -79.61
N LEU A 244 26.11 -109.14 -80.04
CA LEU A 244 26.47 -109.15 -81.45
C LEU A 244 25.48 -110.07 -82.18
N LYS A 245 24.62 -109.47 -83.01
CA LYS A 245 23.78 -110.25 -83.93
C LYS A 245 24.70 -110.88 -84.98
N PRO A 246 24.73 -112.21 -85.13
CA PRO A 246 25.52 -112.84 -86.18
C PRO A 246 24.90 -112.50 -87.55
N LEU A 247 25.77 -112.16 -88.49
CA LEU A 247 25.44 -111.91 -89.89
C LEU A 247 24.94 -113.21 -90.55
N SER A 248 23.76 -113.16 -91.15
CA SER A 248 23.25 -114.15 -92.12
C SER A 248 22.88 -113.41 -93.40
#